data_AF-A0A4Q9MYN5-F1
#
_entry.id   AF-A0A4Q9MYN5-F1
#
_cell.length_a   1.000
_cell.length_b   1.000
_cell.length_c   1.000
_cell.angle_alpha   90.00
_cell.angle_beta   90.00
_cell.angle_gamma   90.00
#
_symmetry.space_group_name_H-M   'P 1'
#
loop_
_entity.id
_entity.type
_entity.pdbx_description
1 polymer ?
#
loop_
_entity_poly.entity_id
_entity_poly.type
_entity_poly.pdbx_seq_one_letter_code
_entity_poly.pdbx_strand_id
1 'polypeptide(L)'
;MLRAASHPTRYRPVLAPIHRYGFSRQLSTEKSPALTSKSRSTALLVGLGSGALVASYFLWPDPSRAAPTKRNALLSPSHFTPVTVTSTEPCPDPNTRLMTLTVPRNSIPSLNEAAFEPIWSVYIKDDDIQVERPFTPLKGIDSEGRMKFWVKKYEKGEVGRWLHSKKAGDTIEIRGPLKTWAWRPDEWDEVVMISGGTGITPFCQLIYKELLSQSPPNTRTRFTLLHSSRRPTELPPSEMLAPLVAYSQAHPDRLRLSLFVDTPDGPAHPAVPSSSLTVGRIGREAIERATYSGDGHRSWWRSLFSTSPKPKPQEAGDGRKVIFLVCGPDPMVAAIAGPFGRNFSQGDVGGVLGNLGYDKDSVWKL
;
A
#
# COMPACT_ATOMS: atom_id res chain seq x y z
N MET A 1 -17.13 60.31 -43.72
CA MET A 1 -15.75 60.14 -44.23
C MET A 1 -15.52 58.64 -44.39
N LEU A 2 -15.94 58.05 -45.52
CA LEU A 2 -15.24 57.90 -46.82
C LEU A 2 -14.26 56.71 -46.76
N ARG A 3 -14.64 55.55 -47.35
CA ARG A 3 -14.41 55.12 -48.77
C ARG A 3 -12.96 54.62 -48.95
N ALA A 4 -12.61 53.60 -49.75
CA ALA A 4 -13.23 52.87 -50.85
C ALA A 4 -12.45 51.53 -51.02
N ALA A 5 -13.06 50.45 -51.54
CA ALA A 5 -12.88 49.87 -52.90
C ALA A 5 -11.46 49.30 -53.17
N SER A 6 -11.20 48.22 -53.90
CA SER A 6 -11.88 47.39 -54.92
C SER A 6 -10.87 46.25 -55.23
N HIS A 7 -11.24 44.96 -55.30
CA HIS A 7 -11.61 44.21 -56.53
C HIS A 7 -10.52 44.13 -57.63
N PRO A 8 -10.55 43.14 -58.55
CA PRO A 8 -10.43 41.68 -58.39
C PRO A 8 -9.49 41.10 -59.49
N THR A 9 -9.34 39.77 -59.64
CA THR A 9 -9.52 39.10 -60.96
C THR A 9 -9.46 37.59 -60.87
N ARG A 10 -10.53 36.96 -61.36
CA ARG A 10 -10.60 35.58 -61.81
C ARG A 10 -9.98 35.51 -63.21
N TYR A 11 -9.35 34.38 -63.55
CA TYR A 11 -9.33 33.90 -64.94
C TYR A 11 -9.50 32.38 -64.99
N ARG A 12 -10.61 31.97 -65.61
CA ARG A 12 -10.97 30.70 -66.24
C ARG A 12 -11.90 31.11 -67.39
N PRO A 13 -12.19 30.27 -68.38
CA PRO A 13 -11.41 29.27 -69.12
C PRO A 13 -11.39 29.67 -70.62
N VAL A 14 -11.12 28.75 -71.56
CA VAL A 14 -11.87 28.53 -72.83
C VAL A 14 -11.05 27.64 -73.78
N LEU A 15 -11.64 26.47 -74.10
CA LEU A 15 -11.82 25.77 -75.40
C LEU A 15 -10.66 25.86 -76.44
N ALA A 16 -10.30 24.82 -77.20
CA ALA A 16 -11.13 23.93 -78.01
C ALA A 16 -10.21 22.87 -78.71
N PRO A 17 -10.70 21.95 -79.57
CA PRO A 17 -10.39 20.52 -79.42
C PRO A 17 -9.87 19.82 -80.71
N ILE A 18 -9.88 18.48 -80.68
CA ILE A 18 -10.12 17.53 -81.80
C ILE A 18 -8.91 17.03 -82.63
N HIS A 19 -8.63 15.72 -82.43
CA HIS A 19 -8.42 14.60 -83.37
C HIS A 19 -7.35 14.66 -84.50
N ARG A 20 -6.74 13.58 -85.00
CA ARG A 20 -6.48 12.16 -84.66
C ARG A 20 -5.74 11.55 -85.87
N TYR A 21 -5.05 10.41 -85.64
CA TYR A 21 -4.53 9.43 -86.61
C TYR A 21 -3.21 9.76 -87.33
N GLY A 22 -2.25 8.82 -87.49
CA GLY A 22 -2.21 7.41 -87.13
C GLY A 22 -0.99 6.69 -87.76
N PHE A 23 -0.72 5.47 -87.28
CA PHE A 23 0.11 4.39 -87.85
C PHE A 23 1.64 4.66 -88.03
N SER A 24 2.58 3.72 -87.86
CA SER A 24 2.63 2.34 -87.35
C SER A 24 4.09 2.02 -86.96
N ARG A 25 4.28 0.95 -86.18
CA ARG A 25 5.55 0.45 -85.61
C ARG A 25 6.56 -0.04 -86.66
N GLN A 26 7.86 0.02 -86.33
CA GLN A 26 8.77 -1.13 -86.49
C GLN A 26 9.78 -1.21 -85.34
N LEU A 27 9.96 -2.41 -84.79
CA LEU A 27 10.97 -2.82 -83.81
C LEU A 27 12.26 -3.21 -84.55
N SER A 28 13.43 -2.95 -83.96
CA SER A 28 14.65 -3.73 -84.23
C SER A 28 15.51 -3.79 -82.97
N THR A 29 15.99 -5.00 -82.71
CA THR A 29 16.60 -5.54 -81.50
C THR A 29 18.10 -5.26 -81.39
N GLU A 30 18.59 -5.11 -80.16
CA GLU A 30 19.93 -5.57 -79.79
C GLU A 30 19.83 -6.51 -78.58
N LYS A 31 20.67 -7.55 -78.59
CA LYS A 31 20.61 -8.73 -77.72
C LYS A 31 21.44 -8.48 -76.45
N SER A 32 20.94 -8.88 -75.28
CA SER A 32 21.73 -9.06 -74.05
C SER A 32 21.13 -10.17 -73.17
N PRO A 33 21.93 -10.80 -72.30
CA PRO A 33 22.06 -12.26 -72.27
C PRO A 33 21.01 -12.98 -71.44
N ALA A 34 20.89 -14.28 -71.71
CA ALA A 34 20.05 -15.21 -70.98
C ALA A 34 20.43 -15.26 -69.49
N LEU A 35 19.50 -14.89 -68.61
CA LEU A 35 19.54 -15.26 -67.20
C LEU A 35 18.70 -16.53 -67.02
N THR A 36 19.41 -17.56 -66.60
CA THR A 36 18.92 -18.91 -66.30
C THR A 36 17.78 -18.89 -65.28
N SER A 37 16.68 -19.55 -65.65
CA SER A 37 15.56 -19.91 -64.78
C SER A 37 16.02 -20.88 -63.68
N LYS A 38 16.41 -20.36 -62.52
CA LYS A 38 16.51 -21.11 -61.26
C LYS A 38 16.62 -20.13 -60.09
N SER A 39 15.52 -19.48 -59.72
CA SER A 39 15.31 -18.93 -58.36
C SER A 39 13.94 -18.25 -58.27
N ARG A 40 12.87 -19.03 -58.15
CA ARG A 40 11.55 -18.50 -57.73
C ARG A 40 10.88 -19.36 -56.67
N SER A 41 11.20 -20.65 -56.57
CA SER A 41 10.66 -21.54 -55.53
C SER A 41 11.34 -21.35 -54.16
N THR A 42 12.65 -21.11 -54.10
CA THR A 42 13.39 -20.99 -52.84
C THR A 42 13.13 -19.67 -52.12
N ALA A 43 12.97 -18.56 -52.85
CA ALA A 43 12.66 -17.26 -52.25
C ALA A 43 11.25 -17.21 -51.64
N LEU A 44 10.28 -17.94 -52.22
CA LEU A 44 8.92 -18.01 -51.70
C LEU A 44 8.83 -18.84 -50.41
N LEU A 45 9.57 -19.95 -50.33
CA LEU A 45 9.62 -20.82 -49.14
C LEU A 45 10.37 -20.17 -47.96
N VAL A 46 11.46 -19.44 -48.22
CA VAL A 46 12.19 -18.70 -47.18
C VAL A 46 11.35 -17.53 -46.66
N GLY A 47 10.66 -16.78 -47.54
CA GLY A 47 9.78 -15.68 -47.14
C GLY A 47 8.54 -16.12 -46.34
N LEU A 48 7.92 -17.25 -46.71
CA LEU A 48 6.81 -17.84 -45.94
C LEU A 48 7.27 -18.39 -44.59
N GLY A 49 8.43 -19.05 -44.53
CA GLY A 49 9.01 -19.56 -43.29
C GLY A 49 9.40 -18.46 -42.31
N SER A 50 10.06 -17.39 -42.79
CA SER A 50 10.43 -16.24 -41.96
C SER A 50 9.20 -15.43 -41.52
N GLY A 51 8.21 -15.26 -42.41
CA GLY A 51 6.96 -14.58 -42.09
C GLY A 51 6.14 -15.33 -41.04
N ALA A 52 6.06 -16.65 -41.16
CA ALA A 52 5.40 -17.51 -40.17
C ALA A 52 6.15 -17.52 -38.83
N LEU A 53 7.48 -17.52 -38.82
CA LEU A 53 8.27 -17.46 -37.60
C LEU A 53 8.13 -16.10 -36.89
N VAL A 54 8.21 -14.99 -37.62
CA VAL A 54 8.01 -13.65 -37.06
C VAL A 54 6.57 -13.47 -36.57
N ALA A 55 5.57 -13.91 -37.36
CA ALA A 55 4.18 -13.91 -36.91
C ALA A 55 3.99 -14.79 -35.67
N SER A 56 4.60 -15.98 -35.63
CA SER A 56 4.53 -16.85 -34.47
C SER A 56 5.19 -16.27 -33.24
N TYR A 57 6.24 -15.45 -33.38
CA TYR A 57 6.89 -14.75 -32.27
C TYR A 57 6.00 -13.65 -31.69
N PHE A 58 5.33 -12.86 -32.54
CA PHE A 58 4.41 -11.80 -32.10
C PHE A 58 3.02 -12.32 -31.67
N LEU A 59 2.63 -13.50 -32.15
CA LEU A 59 1.40 -14.20 -31.76
C LEU A 59 1.65 -15.26 -30.69
N TRP A 60 2.91 -15.48 -30.28
CA TRP A 60 3.23 -16.36 -29.16
C TRP A 60 2.62 -15.72 -27.91
N PRO A 61 1.74 -16.40 -27.18
CA PRO A 61 1.17 -15.85 -25.98
C PRO A 61 2.31 -15.50 -25.03
N ASP A 62 2.53 -14.22 -24.79
CA ASP A 62 3.46 -13.79 -23.74
C ASP A 62 2.81 -14.22 -22.43
N PRO A 63 3.41 -15.14 -21.65
CA PRO A 63 2.82 -15.53 -20.38
C PRO A 63 2.65 -14.26 -19.54
N SER A 64 1.42 -14.00 -19.11
CA SER A 64 1.11 -12.83 -18.31
C SER A 64 2.10 -12.72 -17.15
N ARG A 65 2.71 -11.54 -16.99
CA ARG A 65 3.58 -11.24 -15.84
C ARG A 65 2.80 -11.11 -14.52
N ALA A 66 1.47 -11.14 -14.58
CA ALA A 66 0.62 -11.14 -13.40
C ALA A 66 0.66 -12.50 -12.71
N ALA A 67 0.63 -12.51 -11.38
CA ALA A 67 0.54 -13.74 -10.62
C ALA A 67 -0.73 -14.53 -11.04
N PRO A 68 -0.63 -15.84 -11.30
CA PRO A 68 -1.77 -16.63 -11.76
C PRO A 68 -2.79 -16.82 -10.63
N THR A 69 -4.03 -17.16 -10.96
CA THR A 69 -5.04 -17.59 -9.97
C THR A 69 -5.02 -19.10 -9.79
N LYS A 70 -5.01 -19.58 -8.54
CA LYS A 70 -5.13 -21.01 -8.20
C LYS A 70 -6.20 -21.23 -7.14
N ARG A 71 -7.13 -22.16 -7.41
CA ARG A 71 -8.26 -22.53 -6.53
C ARG A 71 -7.95 -23.68 -5.56
N ASN A 72 -6.99 -24.52 -5.93
CA ASN A 72 -6.64 -25.75 -5.23
C ASN A 72 -5.16 -25.72 -4.82
N ALA A 73 -4.73 -24.61 -4.24
CA ALA A 73 -3.37 -24.41 -3.76
C ALA A 73 -3.41 -23.64 -2.44
N LEU A 74 -2.41 -23.88 -1.58
CA LEU A 74 -2.25 -23.13 -0.35
C LEU A 74 -2.01 -21.65 -0.66
N LEU A 75 -2.59 -20.78 0.17
CA LEU A 75 -2.39 -19.34 0.12
C LEU A 75 -0.89 -19.02 0.02
N SER A 76 -0.50 -18.26 -0.99
CA SER A 76 0.90 -17.95 -1.28
C SER A 76 1.06 -16.55 -1.83
N PRO A 77 2.21 -15.88 -1.63
CA PRO A 77 2.51 -14.63 -2.29
C PRO A 77 2.71 -14.75 -3.81
N SER A 78 2.91 -15.98 -4.32
CA SER A 78 3.25 -16.28 -5.73
C SER A 78 2.06 -16.37 -6.68
N HIS A 79 0.83 -16.45 -6.15
CA HIS A 79 -0.39 -16.64 -6.94
C HIS A 79 -1.59 -16.12 -6.17
N PHE A 80 -2.66 -15.76 -6.87
CA PHE A 80 -3.92 -15.38 -6.25
C PHE A 80 -4.75 -16.60 -5.85
N THR A 81 -5.34 -16.53 -4.67
CA THR A 81 -6.30 -17.48 -4.12
C THR A 81 -7.67 -16.79 -4.07
N PRO A 82 -8.70 -17.35 -4.72
CA PRO A 82 -10.06 -16.86 -4.56
C PRO A 82 -10.57 -17.09 -3.14
N VAL A 83 -11.15 -16.06 -2.54
CA VAL A 83 -11.70 -16.06 -1.18
C VAL A 83 -13.10 -15.46 -1.18
N THR A 84 -13.91 -15.83 -0.20
CA THR A 84 -15.28 -15.35 -0.08
C THR A 84 -15.33 -14.15 0.87
N VAL A 85 -16.01 -13.08 0.47
CA VAL A 85 -16.45 -12.04 1.40
C VAL A 85 -17.59 -12.61 2.24
N THR A 86 -17.36 -12.85 3.53
CA THR A 86 -18.36 -13.47 4.42
C THR A 86 -19.13 -12.47 5.25
N SER A 87 -18.55 -11.29 5.52
CA SER A 87 -19.24 -10.21 6.24
C SER A 87 -18.77 -8.84 5.75
N THR A 88 -19.70 -7.88 5.73
CA THR A 88 -19.43 -6.46 5.55
C THR A 88 -20.26 -5.67 6.57
N GLU A 89 -19.59 -4.98 7.48
CA GLU A 89 -20.20 -4.28 8.61
C GLU A 89 -19.91 -2.78 8.52
N PRO A 90 -20.94 -1.91 8.56
CA PRO A 90 -20.74 -0.47 8.52
C PRO A 90 -20.02 0.02 9.77
N CYS A 91 -19.31 1.14 9.65
CA CYS A 91 -18.66 1.84 10.76
C CYS A 91 -19.26 3.24 10.92
N PRO A 92 -19.02 3.93 12.06
CA PRO A 92 -19.47 5.30 12.26
C PRO A 92 -19.01 6.29 11.17
N ASP A 93 -17.76 6.18 10.69
CA ASP A 93 -17.33 6.85 9.46
C ASP A 93 -17.89 6.11 8.25
N PRO A 94 -18.77 6.74 7.43
CA PRO A 94 -19.37 6.12 6.24
C PRO A 94 -18.32 5.79 5.14
N ASN A 95 -17.10 6.27 5.28
CA ASN A 95 -15.98 5.90 4.42
C ASN A 95 -15.21 4.67 4.89
N THR A 96 -15.60 4.08 6.01
CA THR A 96 -14.95 2.88 6.53
C THR A 96 -15.95 1.74 6.72
N ARG A 97 -15.44 0.51 6.65
CA ARG A 97 -16.19 -0.69 6.98
C ARG A 97 -15.27 -1.75 7.55
N LEU A 98 -15.84 -2.65 8.35
CA LEU A 98 -15.22 -3.91 8.69
C LEU A 98 -15.64 -4.95 7.65
N MET A 99 -14.69 -5.70 7.13
CA MET A 99 -14.94 -6.73 6.13
C MET A 99 -14.24 -8.02 6.54
N THR A 100 -14.94 -9.15 6.47
CA THR A 100 -14.37 -10.46 6.74
C THR A 100 -14.25 -11.24 5.44
N LEU A 101 -13.03 -11.71 5.15
CA LEU A 101 -12.74 -12.62 4.05
C LEU A 101 -12.48 -14.01 4.62
N THR A 102 -12.93 -15.05 3.91
CA THR A 102 -12.70 -16.45 4.32
C THR A 102 -11.96 -17.19 3.23
N VAL A 103 -10.78 -17.69 3.59
CA VAL A 103 -9.96 -18.57 2.76
C VAL A 103 -10.60 -19.96 2.75
N PRO A 104 -10.76 -20.61 1.58
CA PRO A 104 -11.23 -21.99 1.52
C PRO A 104 -10.35 -22.92 2.37
N ARG A 105 -10.97 -23.85 3.13
CA ARG A 105 -10.25 -24.72 4.09
C ARG A 105 -9.06 -25.48 3.48
N ASN A 106 -9.20 -25.94 2.23
CA ASN A 106 -8.14 -26.64 1.49
C ASN A 106 -6.98 -25.72 1.04
N SER A 107 -7.14 -24.41 1.19
CA SER A 107 -6.16 -23.39 0.81
C SER A 107 -5.52 -22.72 2.02
N ILE A 108 -5.88 -23.12 3.25
CA ILE A 108 -5.29 -22.58 4.49
C ILE A 108 -3.92 -23.26 4.73
N PRO A 109 -2.81 -22.51 4.78
CA PRO A 109 -1.49 -23.04 5.12
C PRO A 109 -1.35 -23.34 6.63
N SER A 110 -0.19 -23.84 7.05
CA SER A 110 0.05 -24.01 8.49
C SER A 110 0.23 -22.64 9.14
N LEU A 111 -0.65 -22.32 10.10
CA LEU A 111 -0.68 -21.00 10.73
C LEU A 111 0.49 -20.78 11.73
N ASN A 112 1.27 -21.82 11.99
CA ASN A 112 2.47 -21.76 12.82
C ASN A 112 3.73 -21.40 12.00
N GLU A 113 3.59 -21.15 10.70
CA GLU A 113 4.71 -20.75 9.85
C GLU A 113 5.18 -19.33 10.17
N ALA A 114 6.48 -19.10 10.04
CA ALA A 114 7.11 -17.79 10.26
C ALA A 114 6.54 -16.66 9.37
N ALA A 115 5.78 -17.00 8.33
CA ALA A 115 5.10 -16.06 7.46
C ALA A 115 3.88 -15.38 8.13
N PHE A 116 3.36 -15.96 9.22
CA PHE A 116 2.25 -15.45 10.01
C PHE A 116 2.66 -14.80 11.34
N GLU A 117 3.97 -14.65 11.59
CA GLU A 117 4.49 -13.75 12.62
C GLU A 117 4.00 -12.32 12.37
N PRO A 118 3.67 -11.55 13.43
CA PRO A 118 2.89 -10.32 13.31
C PRO A 118 3.58 -9.26 12.45
N ILE A 119 2.72 -8.42 11.87
CA ILE A 119 2.98 -7.43 10.82
C ILE A 119 3.19 -8.09 9.45
N TRP A 120 2.12 -8.70 8.97
CA TRP A 120 1.96 -9.20 7.61
C TRP A 120 0.66 -8.73 6.96
N SER A 121 0.68 -8.64 5.65
CA SER A 121 -0.46 -8.21 4.83
C SER A 121 -0.78 -9.24 3.75
N VAL A 122 -1.95 -9.12 3.14
CA VAL A 122 -2.28 -9.76 1.86
C VAL A 122 -2.48 -8.68 0.81
N TYR A 123 -2.07 -8.94 -0.42
CA TYR A 123 -2.57 -8.15 -1.55
C TYR A 123 -3.98 -8.58 -1.86
N ILE A 124 -4.91 -7.62 -1.90
CA ILE A 124 -6.24 -7.81 -2.42
C ILE A 124 -6.27 -7.21 -3.82
N LYS A 125 -6.68 -7.99 -4.81
CA LYS A 125 -6.77 -7.57 -6.22
C LYS A 125 -8.19 -7.14 -6.55
N ASP A 126 -8.30 -5.91 -7.05
CA ASP A 126 -9.44 -5.44 -7.82
C ASP A 126 -9.41 -6.13 -9.20
N ASP A 127 -10.39 -7.00 -9.44
CA ASP A 127 -10.52 -7.78 -10.66
C ASP A 127 -11.08 -6.98 -11.85
N ASP A 128 -11.72 -5.84 -11.59
CA ASP A 128 -12.28 -4.99 -12.65
C ASP A 128 -11.16 -4.24 -13.38
N ILE A 129 -10.15 -3.78 -12.64
CA ILE A 129 -9.03 -3.01 -13.20
C ILE A 129 -7.65 -3.67 -13.04
N GLN A 130 -7.59 -4.88 -12.49
CA GLN A 130 -6.37 -5.67 -12.27
C GLN A 130 -5.29 -4.93 -11.44
N VAL A 131 -5.73 -4.19 -10.43
CA VAL A 131 -4.86 -3.46 -9.49
C VAL A 131 -4.94 -4.11 -8.11
N GLU A 132 -3.79 -4.31 -7.46
CA GLU A 132 -3.75 -4.86 -6.10
C GLU A 132 -3.20 -3.87 -5.07
N ARG A 133 -3.67 -3.97 -3.83
CA ARG A 133 -3.16 -3.19 -2.69
C ARG A 133 -3.01 -4.06 -1.45
N PRO A 134 -2.00 -3.77 -0.60
CA PRO A 134 -1.80 -4.53 0.62
C PRO A 134 -2.83 -4.13 1.68
N PHE A 135 -3.35 -5.12 2.39
CA PHE A 135 -4.23 -4.95 3.54
C PHE A 135 -3.78 -5.86 4.68
N THR A 136 -3.72 -5.31 5.89
CA THR A 136 -3.30 -6.06 7.08
C THR A 136 -4.51 -6.56 7.84
N PRO A 137 -4.67 -7.89 8.04
CA PRO A 137 -5.77 -8.42 8.83
C PRO A 137 -5.58 -8.11 10.31
N LEU A 138 -6.67 -7.68 10.97
CA LEU A 138 -6.65 -7.10 12.31
C LEU A 138 -6.11 -8.03 13.39
N LYS A 139 -6.42 -9.33 13.29
CA LYS A 139 -6.06 -10.37 14.26
C LYS A 139 -5.32 -11.55 13.60
N GLY A 140 -4.87 -11.37 12.35
CA GLY A 140 -4.36 -12.44 11.51
C GLY A 140 -5.47 -13.27 10.86
N ILE A 141 -5.18 -14.56 10.62
CA ILE A 141 -6.09 -15.56 10.07
C ILE A 141 -6.38 -16.60 11.15
N ASP A 142 -7.64 -17.01 11.29
CA ASP A 142 -8.04 -18.07 12.24
C ASP A 142 -8.04 -19.47 11.61
N SER A 143 -8.31 -20.50 12.43
CA SER A 143 -8.39 -21.91 12.01
C SER A 143 -9.48 -22.18 10.97
N GLU A 144 -10.47 -21.30 10.85
CA GLU A 144 -11.54 -21.38 9.86
C GLU A 144 -11.18 -20.62 8.57
N GLY A 145 -10.00 -20.00 8.50
CA GLY A 145 -9.52 -19.24 7.35
C GLY A 145 -10.07 -17.81 7.29
N ARG A 146 -10.68 -17.31 8.37
CA ARG A 146 -11.27 -15.98 8.41
C ARG A 146 -10.23 -14.93 8.71
N MET A 147 -10.28 -13.84 7.97
CA MET A 147 -9.47 -12.65 8.15
C MET A 147 -10.37 -11.42 8.16
N LYS A 148 -10.31 -10.62 9.23
CA LYS A 148 -11.07 -9.38 9.34
C LYS A 148 -10.18 -8.19 9.00
N PHE A 149 -10.72 -7.24 8.23
CA PHE A 149 -10.04 -6.04 7.73
C PHE A 149 -10.85 -4.79 8.05
N TRP A 150 -10.16 -3.67 8.31
CA TRP A 150 -10.77 -2.34 8.36
C TRP A 150 -10.40 -1.57 7.10
N VAL A 151 -11.40 -1.33 6.24
CA VAL A 151 -11.19 -0.82 4.87
C VAL A 151 -11.76 0.58 4.75
N LYS A 152 -10.90 1.55 4.41
CA LYS A 152 -11.29 2.93 4.10
C LYS A 152 -11.40 3.12 2.58
N LYS A 153 -12.52 3.69 2.11
CA LYS A 153 -12.65 4.19 0.74
C LYS A 153 -12.13 5.63 0.68
N TYR A 154 -11.31 5.89 -0.31
CA TYR A 154 -10.87 7.25 -0.67
C TYR A 154 -11.56 7.65 -1.96
N GLU A 155 -11.84 8.93 -2.15
CA GLU A 155 -12.55 9.44 -3.32
C GLU A 155 -11.90 8.98 -4.64
N LYS A 156 -10.56 9.04 -4.70
CA LYS A 156 -9.71 8.61 -5.83
C LYS A 156 -9.03 7.24 -5.60
N GLY A 157 -9.49 6.46 -4.62
CA GLY A 157 -8.86 5.18 -4.27
C GLY A 157 -9.58 4.01 -4.91
N GLU A 158 -8.96 3.38 -5.90
CA GLU A 158 -9.57 2.28 -6.69
C GLU A 158 -10.00 1.09 -5.82
N VAL A 159 -9.04 0.35 -5.24
CA VAL A 159 -9.31 -0.91 -4.52
C VAL A 159 -10.21 -0.70 -3.29
N GLY A 160 -10.03 0.41 -2.57
CA GLY A 160 -10.87 0.71 -1.40
C GLY A 160 -12.33 1.00 -1.78
N ARG A 161 -12.58 1.67 -2.91
CA ARG A 161 -13.93 1.90 -3.43
C ARG A 161 -14.55 0.60 -3.95
N TRP A 162 -13.78 -0.20 -4.69
CA TRP A 162 -14.20 -1.50 -5.19
C TRP A 162 -14.53 -2.45 -4.04
N LEU A 163 -13.72 -2.53 -2.98
CA LEU A 163 -14.06 -3.30 -1.78
C LEU A 163 -15.35 -2.84 -1.10
N HIS A 164 -15.69 -1.55 -1.21
CA HIS A 164 -16.94 -1.03 -0.69
C HIS A 164 -18.18 -1.41 -1.54
N SER A 165 -17.99 -1.84 -2.80
CA SER A 165 -19.10 -2.35 -3.62
C SER A 165 -19.42 -3.82 -3.33
N LYS A 166 -18.45 -4.57 -2.77
CA LYS A 166 -18.60 -6.00 -2.48
C LYS A 166 -19.53 -6.29 -1.31
N LYS A 167 -20.22 -7.42 -1.40
CA LYS A 167 -21.24 -7.92 -0.48
C LYS A 167 -20.88 -9.32 0.00
N ALA A 168 -21.53 -9.75 1.09
CA ALA A 168 -21.41 -11.13 1.54
C ALA A 168 -21.83 -12.10 0.43
N GLY A 169 -21.01 -13.13 0.20
CA GLY A 169 -21.16 -14.08 -0.90
C GLY A 169 -20.27 -13.79 -2.10
N ASP A 170 -19.80 -12.55 -2.27
CA ASP A 170 -18.90 -12.21 -3.38
C ASP A 170 -17.57 -12.94 -3.25
N THR A 171 -16.98 -13.28 -4.40
CA THR A 171 -15.63 -13.84 -4.46
C THR A 171 -14.65 -12.75 -4.86
N ILE A 172 -13.53 -12.65 -4.14
CA ILE A 172 -12.41 -11.78 -4.49
C ILE A 172 -11.10 -12.55 -4.45
N GLU A 173 -10.04 -11.97 -5.00
CA GLU A 173 -8.75 -12.64 -5.13
C GLU A 173 -7.70 -11.99 -4.22
N ILE A 174 -6.99 -12.81 -3.45
CA ILE A 174 -5.90 -12.35 -2.58
C ILE A 174 -4.62 -13.14 -2.82
N ARG A 175 -3.46 -12.55 -2.51
CA ARG A 175 -2.19 -13.29 -2.41
C ARG A 175 -1.42 -12.85 -1.17
N GLY A 176 -0.72 -13.79 -0.55
CA GLY A 176 0.00 -13.57 0.70
C GLY A 176 0.24 -14.88 1.45
N PRO A 177 0.53 -14.84 2.76
CA PRO A 177 0.89 -13.65 3.51
C PRO A 177 2.18 -13.02 2.97
N LEU A 178 2.31 -11.71 3.13
CA LEU A 178 3.52 -10.96 2.88
C LEU A 178 3.98 -10.32 4.17
N LYS A 179 5.19 -10.69 4.60
CA LYS A 179 5.82 -10.11 5.77
C LYS A 179 6.17 -8.65 5.47
N THR A 180 5.45 -7.73 6.11
CA THR A 180 5.64 -6.27 5.94
C THR A 180 6.73 -5.79 6.89
N TRP A 181 6.88 -6.45 8.04
CA TRP A 181 7.99 -6.23 8.97
C TRP A 181 8.36 -7.52 9.70
N ALA A 182 9.64 -7.66 10.03
CA ALA A 182 10.17 -8.83 10.71
C ALA A 182 10.22 -8.59 12.22
N TRP A 183 9.08 -8.86 12.90
CA TRP A 183 9.03 -8.84 14.36
C TRP A 183 10.05 -9.80 14.97
N ARG A 184 10.73 -9.34 16.02
CA ARG A 184 11.62 -10.15 16.85
C ARG A 184 11.27 -9.89 18.32
N PRO A 185 10.68 -10.87 19.01
CA PRO A 185 10.36 -10.75 20.43
C PRO A 185 11.61 -10.38 21.24
N ASP A 186 11.44 -9.51 22.23
CA ASP A 186 12.48 -9.05 23.16
C ASP A 186 13.72 -8.41 22.51
N GLU A 187 13.69 -8.07 21.22
CA GLU A 187 14.78 -7.31 20.57
C GLU A 187 14.83 -5.85 21.05
N TRP A 188 13.68 -5.28 21.43
CA TRP A 188 13.53 -3.90 21.89
C TRP A 188 12.84 -3.84 23.25
N ASP A 189 13.29 -2.93 24.09
CA ASP A 189 12.66 -2.63 25.37
C ASP A 189 11.34 -1.87 25.16
N GLU A 190 11.28 -1.02 24.14
CA GLU A 190 10.12 -0.20 23.79
C GLU A 190 9.87 -0.19 22.27
N VAL A 191 8.63 -0.42 21.87
CA VAL A 191 8.14 -0.25 20.49
C VAL A 191 7.15 0.90 20.48
N VAL A 192 7.52 2.01 19.83
CA VAL A 192 6.67 3.19 19.67
C VAL A 192 6.01 3.16 18.28
N MET A 193 4.71 2.92 18.26
CA MET A 193 3.90 2.85 17.05
C MET A 193 3.20 4.18 16.81
N ILE A 194 3.39 4.78 15.63
CA ILE A 194 2.79 6.06 15.25
C ILE A 194 1.93 5.85 14.01
N SER A 195 0.62 6.05 14.11
CA SER A 195 -0.31 5.77 13.01
C SER A 195 -1.31 6.87 12.69
N GLY A 196 -1.69 6.93 11.41
CA GLY A 196 -2.80 7.75 10.92
C GLY A 196 -3.83 6.93 10.16
N GLY A 197 -5.12 7.07 10.52
CA GLY A 197 -6.22 6.36 9.85
C GLY A 197 -6.02 4.83 9.81
N THR A 198 -6.17 4.20 8.64
CA THR A 198 -6.02 2.74 8.51
C THR A 198 -4.59 2.23 8.73
N GLY A 199 -3.59 3.12 8.86
CA GLY A 199 -2.23 2.76 9.24
C GLY A 199 -2.10 2.14 10.64
N ILE A 200 -3.15 2.16 11.46
CA ILE A 200 -3.17 1.46 12.76
C ILE A 200 -3.24 -0.07 12.61
N THR A 201 -3.74 -0.58 11.48
CA THR A 201 -4.03 -2.01 11.30
C THR A 201 -2.85 -2.96 11.55
N PRO A 202 -1.61 -2.71 11.08
CA PRO A 202 -0.46 -3.53 11.47
C PRO A 202 -0.16 -3.52 12.98
N PHE A 203 -0.41 -2.40 13.65
CA PHE A 203 -0.20 -2.27 15.09
C PHE A 203 -1.25 -3.01 15.90
N CYS A 204 -2.51 -3.02 15.44
CA CYS A 204 -3.54 -3.88 16.01
C CYS A 204 -3.16 -5.37 15.91
N GLN A 205 -2.61 -5.79 14.77
CA GLN A 205 -2.17 -7.17 14.57
C GLN A 205 -1.02 -7.54 15.51
N LEU A 206 -0.01 -6.66 15.65
CA LEU A 206 1.10 -6.84 16.59
C LEU A 206 0.63 -6.92 18.03
N ILE A 207 -0.13 -5.92 18.50
CA ILE A 207 -0.64 -5.89 19.87
C ILE A 207 -1.53 -7.10 20.15
N TYR A 208 -2.39 -7.48 19.21
CA TYR A 208 -3.23 -8.66 19.38
C TYR A 208 -2.37 -9.92 19.60
N LYS A 209 -1.40 -10.18 18.73
CA LYS A 209 -0.53 -11.36 18.84
C LYS A 209 0.29 -11.37 20.13
N GLU A 210 0.90 -10.24 20.48
CA GLU A 210 1.88 -10.17 21.57
C GLU A 210 1.25 -10.01 22.96
N LEU A 211 0.11 -9.32 23.05
CA LEU A 211 -0.49 -8.93 24.32
C LEU A 211 -1.88 -9.51 24.58
N LEU A 212 -2.68 -9.81 23.55
CA LEU A 212 -4.10 -10.14 23.71
C LEU A 212 -4.48 -11.58 23.34
N SER A 213 -3.67 -12.27 22.53
CA SER A 213 -4.02 -13.59 22.00
C SER A 213 -3.78 -14.73 23.00
N GLN A 214 -2.95 -14.49 24.02
CA GLN A 214 -2.56 -15.48 25.02
C GLN A 214 -2.33 -14.81 26.38
N SER A 215 -2.49 -15.58 27.46
CA SER A 215 -2.14 -15.20 28.83
C SER A 215 -1.25 -16.29 29.44
N PRO A 216 -0.01 -15.98 29.88
CA PRO A 216 0.63 -14.66 29.91
C PRO A 216 1.04 -14.13 28.51
N PRO A 217 1.34 -12.81 28.37
CA PRO A 217 1.85 -12.22 27.13
C PRO A 217 3.16 -12.83 26.64
N ASN A 218 3.42 -12.77 25.33
CA ASN A 218 4.54 -13.47 24.67
C ASN A 218 5.89 -12.73 24.75
N THR A 219 5.90 -11.49 25.20
CA THR A 219 7.08 -10.61 25.18
C THR A 219 7.16 -9.79 26.46
N ARG A 220 8.36 -9.30 26.80
CA ARG A 220 8.57 -8.27 27.84
C ARG A 220 8.59 -6.86 27.28
N THR A 221 8.67 -6.71 25.96
CA THR A 221 8.62 -5.42 25.28
C THR A 221 7.43 -4.59 25.74
N ARG A 222 7.68 -3.29 25.92
CA ARG A 222 6.65 -2.27 26.18
C ARG A 222 6.20 -1.65 24.87
N PHE A 223 4.92 -1.36 24.77
CA PHE A 223 4.31 -0.82 23.58
C PHE A 223 3.70 0.55 23.86
N THR A 224 3.98 1.53 23.00
CA THR A 224 3.30 2.82 23.02
C THR A 224 2.68 3.09 21.66
N LEU A 225 1.37 3.28 21.59
CA LEU A 225 0.63 3.57 20.36
C LEU A 225 0.12 5.02 20.38
N LEU A 226 0.64 5.82 19.46
CA LEU A 226 0.13 7.15 19.11
C LEU A 226 -0.70 7.03 17.83
N HIS A 227 -2.00 7.30 17.91
CA HIS A 227 -2.88 7.17 16.76
C HIS A 227 -3.65 8.46 16.49
N SER A 228 -3.70 8.90 15.24
CA SER A 228 -4.44 10.09 14.81
C SER A 228 -5.52 9.80 13.77
N SER A 229 -6.69 10.39 13.97
CA SER A 229 -7.76 10.52 12.98
C SER A 229 -8.15 11.99 12.81
N ARG A 230 -9.00 12.31 11.82
CA ARG A 230 -9.44 13.71 11.65
C ARG A 230 -10.49 14.14 12.67
N ARG A 231 -11.41 13.23 12.98
CA ARG A 231 -12.58 13.43 13.86
C ARG A 231 -12.80 12.20 14.73
N PRO A 232 -13.52 12.31 15.85
CA PRO A 232 -13.84 11.16 16.71
C PRO A 232 -14.56 10.03 15.97
N THR A 233 -15.45 10.34 15.01
CA THR A 233 -16.14 9.33 14.20
C THR A 233 -15.25 8.59 13.21
N GLU A 234 -14.07 9.16 12.89
CA GLU A 234 -13.07 8.55 12.01
C GLU A 234 -12.00 7.75 12.79
N LEU A 235 -12.14 7.64 14.11
CA LEU A 235 -11.33 6.72 14.90
C LEU A 235 -11.64 5.26 14.52
N PRO A 236 -10.69 4.33 14.77
CA PRO A 236 -10.94 2.92 14.54
C PRO A 236 -12.17 2.43 15.32
N PRO A 237 -12.98 1.53 14.74
CA PRO A 237 -14.24 1.11 15.34
C PRO A 237 -14.04 0.49 16.74
N SER A 238 -15.09 0.49 17.55
CA SER A 238 -15.06 -0.05 18.92
C SER A 238 -14.51 -1.47 19.02
N GLU A 239 -14.79 -2.33 18.03
CA GLU A 239 -14.24 -3.70 18.01
C GLU A 239 -12.70 -3.70 18.01
N MET A 240 -12.08 -2.69 17.39
CA MET A 240 -10.63 -2.52 17.36
C MET A 240 -10.11 -1.80 18.60
N LEU A 241 -10.74 -0.70 19.00
CA LEU A 241 -10.22 0.15 20.08
C LEU A 241 -10.53 -0.37 21.49
N ALA A 242 -11.70 -0.96 21.73
CA ALA A 242 -12.10 -1.34 23.09
C ALA A 242 -11.11 -2.32 23.75
N PRO A 243 -10.60 -3.37 23.08
CA PRO A 243 -9.57 -4.24 23.65
C PRO A 243 -8.25 -3.51 23.95
N LEU A 244 -7.84 -2.58 23.09
CA LEU A 244 -6.61 -1.80 23.26
C LEU A 244 -6.72 -0.84 24.45
N VAL A 245 -7.86 -0.14 24.56
CA VAL A 245 -8.16 0.77 25.67
C VAL A 245 -8.20 0.01 26.99
N ALA A 246 -8.95 -1.09 27.05
CA ALA A 246 -9.07 -1.90 28.26
C ALA A 246 -7.71 -2.44 28.72
N TYR A 247 -6.90 -2.96 27.79
CA TYR A 247 -5.57 -3.46 28.12
C TYR A 247 -4.62 -2.35 28.56
N SER A 248 -4.64 -1.19 27.89
CA SER A 248 -3.80 -0.04 28.26
C SER A 248 -4.14 0.52 29.65
N GLN A 249 -5.42 0.51 30.03
CA GLN A 249 -5.86 0.92 31.37
C GLN A 249 -5.47 -0.10 32.44
N ALA A 250 -5.59 -1.40 32.15
CA ALA A 250 -5.25 -2.46 33.09
C ALA A 250 -3.73 -2.64 33.25
N HIS A 251 -2.96 -2.40 32.20
CA HIS A 251 -1.51 -2.65 32.12
C HIS A 251 -0.77 -1.45 31.49
N PRO A 252 -0.80 -0.25 32.11
CA PRO A 252 -0.19 0.96 31.56
C PRO A 252 1.35 0.91 31.51
N ASP A 253 1.95 -0.02 32.23
CA ASP A 253 3.36 -0.39 32.15
C ASP A 253 3.68 -1.17 30.86
N ARG A 254 2.71 -1.92 30.32
CA ARG A 254 2.87 -2.76 29.13
C ARG A 254 2.40 -2.10 27.84
N LEU A 255 1.26 -1.42 27.86
CA LEU A 255 0.69 -0.74 26.71
C LEU A 255 0.23 0.68 27.09
N ARG A 256 0.77 1.68 26.39
CA ARG A 256 0.27 3.06 26.44
C ARG A 256 -0.45 3.39 25.15
N LEU A 257 -1.63 3.98 25.26
CA LEU A 257 -2.43 4.43 24.12
C LEU A 257 -2.69 5.92 24.22
N SER A 258 -2.42 6.67 23.15
CA SER A 258 -2.79 8.08 23.03
C SER A 258 -3.47 8.33 21.69
N LEU A 259 -4.70 8.85 21.76
CA LEU A 259 -5.55 9.08 20.61
C LEU A 259 -5.65 10.58 20.31
N PHE A 260 -5.45 10.92 19.04
CA PHE A 260 -5.41 12.28 18.54
C PHE A 260 -6.53 12.50 17.50
N VAL A 261 -7.14 13.67 17.53
CA VAL A 261 -8.09 14.13 16.51
C VAL A 261 -7.73 15.52 16.01
N ASP A 262 -7.76 15.75 14.69
CA ASP A 262 -7.50 17.10 14.15
C ASP A 262 -8.55 18.12 14.66
N THR A 263 -9.81 17.70 14.80
CA THR A 263 -10.90 18.48 15.39
C THR A 263 -11.77 17.60 16.30
N PRO A 264 -12.30 18.12 17.42
CA PRO A 264 -13.26 17.39 18.25
C PRO A 264 -14.66 17.29 17.63
N ASP A 265 -14.90 17.91 16.47
CA ASP A 265 -16.22 17.98 15.84
C ASP A 265 -16.81 16.60 15.51
N GLY A 266 -18.10 16.46 15.80
CA GLY A 266 -18.90 15.29 15.47
C GLY A 266 -19.28 14.44 16.68
N PRO A 267 -20.06 13.37 16.45
CA PRO A 267 -20.44 12.44 17.51
C PRO A 267 -19.22 11.85 18.24
N ALA A 268 -19.34 11.70 19.56
CA ALA A 268 -18.32 11.03 20.37
C ALA A 268 -18.15 9.56 19.95
N HIS A 269 -16.94 9.03 20.12
CA HIS A 269 -16.66 7.63 19.82
C HIS A 269 -17.17 6.72 20.96
N PRO A 270 -17.94 5.66 20.69
CA PRO A 270 -18.61 4.89 21.74
C PRO A 270 -17.66 4.14 22.70
N ALA A 271 -16.46 3.76 22.25
CA ALA A 271 -15.46 3.08 23.09
C ALA A 271 -14.43 4.04 23.73
N VAL A 272 -14.47 5.35 23.46
CA VAL A 272 -13.41 6.28 23.87
C VAL A 272 -14.04 7.56 24.44
N PRO A 273 -13.83 7.86 25.73
CA PRO A 273 -14.30 9.10 26.32
C PRO A 273 -13.67 10.33 25.63
N SER A 274 -14.47 11.35 25.31
CA SER A 274 -13.95 12.57 24.66
C SER A 274 -12.85 13.27 25.46
N SER A 275 -12.86 13.15 26.79
CA SER A 275 -11.82 13.68 27.69
C SER A 275 -10.46 13.00 27.54
N SER A 276 -10.40 11.80 26.96
CA SER A 276 -9.15 11.07 26.69
C SER A 276 -8.55 11.40 25.32
N LEU A 277 -9.25 12.16 24.48
CA LEU A 277 -8.77 12.56 23.16
C LEU A 277 -7.90 13.82 23.26
N THR A 278 -6.76 13.79 22.57
CA THR A 278 -5.94 14.98 22.38
C THR A 278 -6.33 15.66 21.07
N VAL A 279 -6.74 16.93 21.12
CA VAL A 279 -7.02 17.71 19.91
C VAL A 279 -5.71 18.24 19.33
N GLY A 280 -5.49 18.00 18.04
CA GLY A 280 -4.28 18.34 17.31
C GLY A 280 -3.59 17.13 16.70
N ARG A 281 -2.44 17.38 16.07
CA ARG A 281 -1.64 16.35 15.40
C ARG A 281 -0.58 15.78 16.33
N ILE A 282 -0.12 14.57 16.01
CA ILE A 282 1.03 13.95 16.67
C ILE A 282 2.27 14.80 16.32
N GLY A 283 2.80 15.50 17.32
CA GLY A 283 3.97 16.36 17.19
C GLY A 283 5.15 15.90 18.07
N ARG A 284 6.20 16.71 18.08
CA ARG A 284 7.43 16.48 18.88
C ARG A 284 7.12 16.14 20.34
N GLU A 285 6.29 16.94 21.00
CA GLU A 285 5.98 16.77 22.42
C GLU A 285 5.30 15.44 22.74
N ALA A 286 4.43 14.96 21.83
CA ALA A 286 3.76 13.67 21.99
C ALA A 286 4.76 12.51 21.86
N ILE A 287 5.67 12.60 20.90
CA ILE A 287 6.72 11.59 20.66
C ILE A 287 7.73 11.58 21.80
N GLU A 288 8.18 12.74 22.28
CA GLU A 288 9.05 12.83 23.44
C GLU A 288 8.37 12.18 24.66
N ARG A 289 7.12 12.56 24.99
CA ARG A 289 6.37 11.94 26.09
C ARG A 289 6.20 10.43 25.95
N ALA A 290 6.08 9.90 24.74
CA ALA A 290 6.01 8.46 24.49
C ALA A 290 7.33 7.75 24.84
N THR A 291 8.47 8.38 24.54
CA THR A 291 9.80 7.78 24.71
C THR A 291 10.32 7.87 26.15
N TYR A 292 10.00 8.95 26.87
CA TYR A 292 10.40 9.13 28.26
C TYR A 292 9.39 8.48 29.20
N SER A 293 9.79 7.41 29.87
CA SER A 293 9.00 6.80 30.94
C SER A 293 9.64 7.11 32.29
N GLY A 294 9.09 8.05 33.05
CA GLY A 294 9.36 8.09 34.48
C GLY A 294 8.96 9.37 35.20
N ASP A 295 8.29 9.18 36.33
CA ASP A 295 8.17 10.05 37.51
C ASP A 295 9.54 10.45 38.07
N GLY A 296 10.36 11.10 37.26
CA GLY A 296 11.62 11.70 37.68
C GLY A 296 11.42 13.20 37.70
N HIS A 297 11.29 13.77 38.90
CA HIS A 297 11.60 15.17 39.15
C HIS A 297 12.88 15.50 38.36
N ARG A 298 12.74 16.22 37.23
CA ARG A 298 13.87 16.83 36.53
C ARG A 298 14.42 17.84 37.52
N SER A 299 15.33 17.35 38.35
CA SER A 299 16.22 18.14 39.18
C SER A 299 16.89 19.14 38.25
N TRP A 300 16.38 20.36 38.21
CA TRP A 300 16.89 21.43 37.36
C TRP A 300 18.39 21.66 37.58
N TRP A 301 18.89 21.32 38.78
CA TRP A 301 20.31 21.29 39.13
C TRP A 301 21.15 20.28 38.30
N ARG A 302 20.60 19.16 37.79
CA ARG A 302 21.34 18.30 36.85
C ARG A 302 21.46 18.93 35.46
N SER A 303 20.55 19.81 35.03
CA SER A 303 20.70 20.55 33.76
C SER A 303 21.79 21.62 33.81
N LEU A 304 22.19 22.07 35.00
CA LEU A 304 23.27 23.05 35.20
C LEU A 304 24.66 22.40 35.32
N PHE A 305 24.75 21.10 35.59
CA PHE A 305 26.02 20.40 35.81
C PHE A 305 26.20 19.10 35.01
N SER A 306 25.29 18.76 34.08
CA SER A 306 25.36 17.53 33.29
C SER A 306 26.12 17.74 31.97
N THR A 307 27.37 17.32 31.94
CA THR A 307 28.09 16.90 30.71
C THR A 307 27.78 15.44 30.37
N SER A 308 26.52 15.01 30.47
CA SER A 308 26.13 13.65 30.04
C SER A 308 26.22 13.56 28.51
N PRO A 309 26.80 12.46 27.97
CA PRO A 309 26.81 12.22 26.54
C PRO A 309 25.37 12.21 26.01
N LYS A 310 25.15 12.78 24.82
CA LYS A 310 23.86 12.65 24.13
C LYS A 310 23.52 11.16 24.02
N PRO A 311 22.28 10.74 24.34
CA PRO A 311 21.88 9.35 24.18
C PRO A 311 22.14 8.90 22.74
N LYS A 312 22.51 7.63 22.56
CA LYS A 312 22.71 7.07 21.23
C LYS A 312 21.38 7.14 20.45
N PRO A 313 21.42 7.28 19.12
CA PRO A 313 20.22 7.32 18.29
C PRO A 313 19.22 6.17 18.49
N GLN A 314 19.65 5.04 19.06
CA GLN A 314 18.82 3.84 19.25
C GLN A 314 18.30 3.68 20.69
N GLU A 315 18.66 4.61 21.58
CA GLU A 315 18.29 4.58 22.99
C GLU A 315 17.34 5.74 23.29
N ALA A 316 16.23 5.45 23.98
CA ALA A 316 15.47 6.50 24.63
C ALA A 316 16.39 7.24 25.63
N GLY A 317 16.03 8.46 26.04
CA GLY A 317 16.91 9.24 26.92
C GLY A 317 17.12 8.66 28.34
N ASP A 318 16.52 7.49 28.64
CA ASP A 318 16.77 6.66 29.82
C ASP A 318 17.61 5.39 29.53
N GLY A 319 18.14 5.21 28.32
CA GLY A 319 19.01 4.10 27.92
C GLY A 319 18.30 2.87 27.36
N ARG A 320 16.96 2.88 27.24
CA ARG A 320 16.18 1.76 26.69
C ARG A 320 16.29 1.65 25.18
N LYS A 321 16.48 0.44 24.65
CA LYS A 321 16.52 0.20 23.20
C LYS A 321 15.13 0.37 22.60
N VAL A 322 14.97 1.35 21.71
CA VAL A 322 13.68 1.75 21.14
C VAL A 322 13.62 1.55 19.63
N ILE A 323 12.46 1.16 19.12
CA ILE A 323 12.11 1.20 17.70
C ILE A 323 10.82 1.99 17.48
N PHE A 324 10.82 2.87 16.49
CA PHE A 324 9.65 3.58 16.01
C PHE A 324 9.10 2.87 14.77
N LEU A 325 7.84 2.48 14.81
CA LEU A 325 7.11 1.99 13.65
C LEU A 325 6.11 3.07 13.21
N VAL A 326 6.19 3.52 11.96
CA VAL A 326 5.36 4.63 11.45
C VAL A 326 4.54 4.16 10.26
N CYS A 327 3.21 4.30 10.33
CA CYS A 327 2.32 3.85 9.27
C CYS A 327 1.13 4.80 9.08
N GLY A 328 0.89 5.28 7.86
CA GLY A 328 -0.21 6.19 7.58
C GLY A 328 -0.07 6.85 6.22
N PRO A 329 -0.84 7.92 5.94
CA PRO A 329 -0.70 8.67 4.71
C PRO A 329 0.70 9.23 4.51
N ASP A 330 1.23 9.21 3.28
CA ASP A 330 2.59 9.67 2.95
C ASP A 330 2.95 11.05 3.53
N PRO A 331 2.06 12.07 3.52
CA PRO A 331 2.38 13.36 4.13
C PRO A 331 2.61 13.27 5.65
N MET A 332 1.89 12.39 6.34
CA MET A 332 2.10 12.14 7.76
C MET A 332 3.42 11.40 8.00
N VAL A 333 3.68 10.33 7.25
CA VAL A 333 4.94 9.57 7.36
C VAL A 333 6.13 10.48 7.10
N ALA A 334 6.08 11.30 6.06
CA ALA A 334 7.13 12.26 5.73
C ALA A 334 7.37 13.29 6.85
N ALA A 335 6.30 13.80 7.48
CA ALA A 335 6.41 14.75 8.58
C ALA A 335 7.01 14.12 9.85
N ILE A 336 6.69 12.85 10.14
CA ILE A 336 7.15 12.16 11.35
C ILE A 336 8.55 11.55 11.17
N ALA A 337 8.81 10.86 10.06
CA ALA A 337 9.98 9.99 9.86
C ALA A 337 10.79 10.31 8.60
N GLY A 338 10.39 11.31 7.80
CA GLY A 338 10.97 11.57 6.48
C GLY A 338 10.36 10.69 5.37
N PRO A 339 10.43 11.13 4.10
CA PRO A 339 9.77 10.44 2.99
C PRO A 339 10.39 9.05 2.72
N PHE A 340 9.63 8.18 2.06
CA PHE A 340 10.19 6.97 1.46
C PHE A 340 11.19 7.33 0.34
N GLY A 341 12.14 6.43 0.06
CA GLY A 341 13.04 6.56 -1.07
C GLY A 341 12.31 6.45 -2.42
N ARG A 342 12.94 6.92 -3.50
CA ARG A 342 12.34 6.92 -4.86
C ARG A 342 11.92 5.54 -5.38
N ASN A 343 12.51 4.48 -4.85
CA ASN A 343 12.26 3.08 -5.19
C ASN A 343 11.40 2.36 -4.12
N PHE A 344 10.62 3.10 -3.32
CA PHE A 344 9.88 2.57 -2.17
C PHE A 344 10.76 1.93 -1.08
N SER A 345 12.07 2.23 -1.07
CA SER A 345 12.93 1.90 0.08
C SER A 345 12.56 2.75 1.29
N GLN A 346 13.08 2.37 2.47
CA GLN A 346 12.87 3.12 3.71
C GLN A 346 13.28 4.59 3.61
N GLY A 347 14.26 4.93 2.75
CA GLY A 347 14.77 6.30 2.61
C GLY A 347 15.48 6.78 3.88
N ASP A 348 15.87 8.05 3.90
CA ASP A 348 16.50 8.64 5.06
C ASP A 348 15.49 8.92 6.18
N VAL A 349 15.95 8.87 7.42
CA VAL A 349 15.15 9.28 8.58
C VAL A 349 15.22 10.80 8.71
N GLY A 350 14.05 11.43 8.65
CA GLY A 350 13.88 12.88 8.76
C GLY A 350 12.66 13.22 9.62
N GLY A 351 12.04 14.36 9.33
CA GLY A 351 10.85 14.79 10.05
C GLY A 351 11.11 15.00 11.55
N VAL A 352 10.09 14.77 12.37
CA VAL A 352 10.19 14.91 13.83
C VAL A 352 11.24 13.96 14.42
N LEU A 353 11.27 12.69 13.99
CA LEU A 353 12.20 11.68 14.53
C LEU A 353 13.65 11.98 14.17
N GLY A 354 13.94 12.35 12.93
CA GLY A 354 15.29 12.79 12.52
C GLY A 354 15.73 14.05 13.29
N ASN A 355 14.82 15.00 13.52
CA ASN A 355 15.09 16.19 14.33
C ASN A 355 15.24 15.91 15.83
N LEU A 356 14.87 14.72 16.30
CA LEU A 356 15.13 14.22 17.65
C LEU A 356 16.44 13.43 17.74
N GLY A 357 17.10 13.17 16.61
CA GLY A 357 18.37 12.45 16.54
C GLY A 357 18.23 10.94 16.34
N TYR A 358 17.03 10.43 16.07
CA TYR A 358 16.82 9.03 15.72
C TYR A 358 17.29 8.75 14.29
N ASP A 359 17.82 7.55 14.06
CA ASP A 359 18.38 7.12 12.79
C ASP A 359 17.64 5.91 12.19
N LYS A 360 18.13 5.41 11.05
CA LYS A 360 17.56 4.29 10.30
C LYS A 360 17.49 2.96 11.06
N ASP A 361 18.28 2.80 12.13
CA ASP A 361 18.30 1.57 12.91
C ASP A 361 17.21 1.59 14.00
N SER A 362 16.70 2.78 14.30
CA SER A 362 15.65 3.04 15.30
C SER A 362 14.29 3.39 14.68
N VAL A 363 14.17 3.54 13.36
CA VAL A 363 12.92 3.94 12.69
C VAL A 363 12.60 3.05 11.50
N TRP A 364 11.36 2.55 11.45
CA TRP A 364 10.83 1.78 10.34
C TRP A 364 9.48 2.34 9.87
N LYS A 365 9.33 2.51 8.56
CA LYS A 365 8.12 3.02 7.88
C LYS A 365 7.42 1.83 7.22
N LEU A 366 6.13 1.64 7.49
CA LEU A 366 5.31 0.51 7.01
C LEU A 366 4.45 0.88 5.80
#